data_AF-A0A2J6TFZ6-F1
#
_entry.id   AF-A0A2J6TFZ6-F1
#
_cell.length_a   1.000
_cell.length_b   1.000
_cell.length_c   1.000
_cell.angle_alpha   90.00
_cell.angle_beta   90.00
_cell.angle_gamma   90.00
#
_symmetry.space_group_name_H-M   'P 1'
#
loop_
_entity.id
_entity.type
_entity.pdbx_description
1 polymer ?
#
loop_
_entity_poly.entity_id
_entity_poly.type
_entity_poly.pdbx_seq_one_letter_code
_entity_poly.pdbx_strand_id
1 'polypeptide(L)'
;MSNSRPATNTAADSPSSKLIPEASVAKKNKWQTQFDVQAPPKCEMCDAEVKDMEARRTHMAETKHCHCFECDAYVPPGMLYSHWSDAHEDLTWNDHAVAHTDSVNVRDAMPWVREAIEKRRAAL
;
A
#
# COMPACT_ATOMS: atom_id res chain seq x y z
N MET A 1 -49.45 -24.29 -28.09
CA MET A 1 -49.08 -24.28 -29.52
C MET A 1 -47.59 -24.51 -29.61
N SER A 2 -47.24 -25.64 -30.21
CA SER A 2 -45.88 -26.06 -30.55
C SER A 2 -45.21 -25.01 -31.44
N ASN A 3 -43.92 -24.79 -31.28
CA ASN A 3 -43.00 -24.88 -32.41
C ASN A 3 -41.58 -25.17 -31.97
N SER A 4 -41.02 -26.17 -32.64
CA SER A 4 -39.70 -26.75 -32.45
C SER A 4 -38.77 -26.30 -33.57
N ARG A 5 -37.55 -25.86 -33.19
CA ARG A 5 -36.21 -26.11 -33.82
C ARG A 5 -35.98 -25.60 -35.28
N PRO A 6 -34.76 -25.66 -35.89
CA PRO A 6 -33.38 -25.89 -35.38
C PRO A 6 -32.26 -24.97 -35.95
N ALA A 7 -31.09 -25.02 -35.27
CA ALA A 7 -29.69 -25.18 -35.72
C ALA A 7 -28.98 -24.31 -36.81
N THR A 8 -27.64 -24.29 -36.64
CA THR A 8 -26.52 -23.92 -37.55
C THR A 8 -25.98 -22.49 -37.35
N ASN A 9 -24.67 -22.21 -37.31
CA ASN A 9 -23.45 -23.02 -37.39
C ASN A 9 -22.26 -22.21 -36.81
N THR A 10 -21.32 -22.98 -36.27
CA THR A 10 -19.90 -22.75 -35.95
C THR A 10 -19.15 -21.75 -36.85
N ALA A 11 -18.30 -20.89 -36.27
CA ALA A 11 -16.83 -20.97 -36.39
C ALA A 11 -16.11 -19.68 -35.92
N ALA A 12 -14.97 -19.88 -35.25
CA ALA A 12 -13.78 -19.02 -35.21
C ALA A 12 -13.93 -17.63 -34.54
N ASP A 13 -13.00 -17.10 -33.75
CA ASP A 13 -11.68 -17.50 -33.30
C ASP A 13 -11.27 -16.48 -32.21
N SER A 14 -10.41 -16.91 -31.28
CA SER A 14 -9.61 -16.08 -30.35
C SER A 14 -10.32 -15.31 -29.21
N PRO A 15 -9.99 -15.61 -27.93
CA PRO A 15 -10.39 -14.77 -26.81
C PRO A 15 -9.53 -13.51 -26.81
N SER A 16 -10.11 -12.42 -27.31
CA SER A 16 -9.59 -11.07 -27.10
C SER A 16 -9.44 -10.87 -25.59
N SER A 17 -8.18 -10.72 -25.14
CA SER A 17 -7.79 -10.53 -23.75
C SER A 17 -8.77 -9.60 -23.05
N LYS A 18 -9.50 -10.17 -22.08
CA LYS A 18 -10.41 -9.41 -21.23
C LYS A 18 -9.59 -8.36 -20.49
N LEU A 19 -9.82 -7.11 -20.85
CA LEU A 19 -9.51 -5.93 -20.05
C LEU A 19 -9.99 -6.22 -18.62
N ILE A 20 -9.06 -6.30 -17.68
CA ILE A 20 -9.39 -6.37 -16.27
C ILE A 20 -10.04 -5.03 -15.94
N PRO A 21 -11.29 -5.00 -15.44
CA PRO A 21 -11.85 -3.75 -14.95
C PRO A 21 -11.11 -3.37 -13.66
N GLU A 22 -10.29 -2.32 -13.72
CA GLU A 22 -9.51 -1.74 -12.60
C GLU A 22 -10.37 -1.17 -11.45
N ALA A 23 -11.68 -1.34 -11.49
CA ALA A 23 -12.61 -0.81 -10.51
C ALA A 23 -13.50 -1.93 -9.98
N SER A 24 -12.97 -2.76 -9.09
CA SER A 24 -13.75 -3.76 -8.36
C SER A 24 -13.15 -4.05 -6.98
N VAL A 25 -13.14 -3.01 -6.15
CA VAL A 25 -13.43 -3.08 -4.72
C VAL A 25 -12.64 -4.17 -3.98
N ALA A 26 -11.33 -3.97 -3.92
CA ALA A 26 -10.54 -4.48 -2.81
C ALA A 26 -11.13 -3.88 -1.53
N LYS A 27 -11.87 -4.66 -0.76
CA LYS A 27 -11.82 -4.50 0.69
C LYS A 27 -10.38 -4.78 1.07
N LYS A 28 -9.52 -3.76 0.96
CA LYS A 28 -8.14 -3.81 1.44
C LYS A 28 -8.25 -4.29 2.87
N ASN A 29 -7.67 -5.45 3.19
CA ASN A 29 -7.59 -5.82 4.59
C ASN A 29 -6.84 -4.68 5.31
N LYS A 30 -7.19 -4.44 6.58
CA LYS A 30 -6.65 -3.33 7.36
C LYS A 30 -5.11 -3.26 7.37
N TRP A 31 -4.43 -4.34 6.97
CA TRP A 31 -2.99 -4.50 7.07
C TRP A 31 -2.20 -4.32 5.77
N GLN A 32 -2.85 -4.34 4.60
CA GLN A 32 -2.14 -4.33 3.31
C GLN A 32 -2.17 -2.96 2.66
N THR A 33 -0.97 -2.45 2.38
CA THR A 33 -0.79 -1.24 1.58
C THR A 33 -0.05 -1.56 0.28
N GLN A 34 0.05 -0.58 -0.61
CA GLN A 34 0.93 -0.65 -1.77
C GLN A 34 2.42 -0.76 -1.41
N PHE A 35 2.79 -0.51 -0.14
CA PHE A 35 4.17 -0.52 0.33
C PHE A 35 4.64 -1.91 0.76
N ASP A 36 3.73 -2.84 1.09
CA ASP A 36 4.08 -4.21 1.54
C ASP A 36 5.02 -4.93 0.56
N VAL A 37 4.82 -4.75 -0.75
CA VAL A 37 5.62 -5.40 -1.81
C VAL A 37 7.04 -4.81 -1.89
N GLN A 38 7.22 -3.56 -1.49
CA GLN A 38 8.48 -2.82 -1.55
C GLN A 38 9.17 -2.70 -0.18
N ALA A 39 8.61 -3.35 0.85
CA ALA A 39 9.13 -3.27 2.20
C ALA A 39 10.58 -3.82 2.24
N PRO A 40 11.54 -3.06 2.78
CA PRO A 40 12.93 -3.50 2.87
C PRO A 40 13.08 -4.67 3.86
N PRO A 41 14.19 -5.41 3.85
CA PRO A 41 14.44 -6.50 4.81
C PRO A 41 14.81 -5.99 6.21
N LYS A 42 14.78 -4.69 6.44
CA LYS A 42 15.12 -4.03 7.71
C LYS A 42 14.11 -2.97 8.07
N CYS A 43 13.99 -2.66 9.37
CA CYS A 43 13.20 -1.53 9.83
C CYS A 43 13.89 -0.21 9.53
N GLU A 44 13.12 0.71 8.95
CA GLU A 44 13.57 2.03 8.50
C GLU A 44 13.81 3.02 9.64
N MET A 45 13.39 2.69 10.88
CA MET A 45 13.57 3.54 12.06
C MET A 45 14.65 3.04 13.02
N CYS A 46 14.97 1.73 13.02
CA CYS A 46 15.91 1.15 13.99
C CYS A 46 16.85 0.07 13.45
N ASP A 47 16.88 -0.15 12.14
CA ASP A 47 17.73 -1.13 11.43
C ASP A 47 17.59 -2.60 11.85
N ALA A 48 16.59 -2.92 12.69
CA ALA A 48 16.26 -4.30 13.05
C ALA A 48 15.96 -5.13 11.79
N GLU A 49 16.48 -6.35 11.71
CA GLU A 49 16.21 -7.24 10.58
C GLU A 49 14.77 -7.76 10.64
N VAL A 50 14.07 -7.64 9.50
CA VAL A 50 12.67 -8.00 9.35
C VAL A 50 12.53 -8.84 8.08
N LYS A 51 12.51 -10.15 8.29
CA LYS A 51 12.59 -11.19 7.25
C LYS A 51 11.37 -11.28 6.32
N ASP A 52 10.19 -10.90 6.81
CA ASP A 52 8.94 -10.94 6.05
C ASP A 52 7.91 -9.96 6.64
N MET A 53 6.74 -9.86 6.00
CA MET A 53 5.67 -8.96 6.42
C MET A 53 4.99 -9.39 7.74
N GLU A 54 5.04 -10.65 8.11
CA GLU A 54 4.46 -11.12 9.38
C GLU A 54 5.34 -10.68 10.56
N ALA A 55 6.65 -10.88 10.44
CA ALA A 55 7.65 -10.35 11.35
C ALA A 55 7.59 -8.83 11.41
N ARG A 56 7.36 -8.16 10.26
CA ARG A 56 7.22 -6.69 10.21
C ARG A 56 6.03 -6.20 11.01
N ARG A 57 4.87 -6.81 10.84
CA ARG A 57 3.66 -6.44 11.60
C ARG A 57 3.86 -6.65 13.10
N THR A 58 4.53 -7.73 13.50
CA THR A 58 4.88 -7.98 14.90
C THR A 58 5.81 -6.89 15.42
N HIS A 59 6.88 -6.57 14.69
CA HIS A 59 7.82 -5.50 15.03
C HIS A 59 7.13 -4.13 15.14
N MET A 60 6.24 -3.80 14.20
CA MET A 60 5.45 -2.56 14.22
C MET A 60 4.53 -2.50 15.45
N ALA A 61 3.90 -3.61 15.81
CA ALA A 61 3.00 -3.65 16.97
C ALA A 61 3.74 -3.34 18.28
N GLU A 62 4.99 -3.80 18.42
CA GLU A 62 5.85 -3.59 19.58
C GLU A 62 6.49 -2.20 19.62
N THR A 63 6.99 -1.72 18.47
CA THR A 63 7.81 -0.50 18.40
C THR A 63 7.04 0.75 17.98
N LYS A 64 5.86 0.57 17.37
CA LYS A 64 5.10 1.65 16.72
C LYS A 64 5.87 2.34 15.58
N HIS A 65 6.89 1.69 15.03
CA HIS A 65 7.57 2.15 13.84
C HIS A 65 6.76 1.88 12.57
N CYS A 66 6.94 2.73 11.56
CA CYS A 66 6.46 2.53 10.18
C CYS A 66 5.00 2.02 10.06
N HIS A 67 4.08 2.57 10.85
CA HIS A 67 2.69 2.13 10.88
C HIS A 67 1.72 3.32 10.79
N CYS A 68 0.53 3.05 10.26
CA CYS A 68 -0.63 3.91 10.45
C CYS A 68 -1.26 3.63 11.82
N PHE A 69 -1.51 4.66 12.62
CA PHE A 69 -2.10 4.49 13.96
C PHE A 69 -3.61 4.20 13.95
N GLU A 70 -4.27 4.31 12.79
CA GLU A 70 -5.70 4.03 12.65
C GLU A 70 -5.98 2.61 12.15
N CYS A 71 -5.34 2.21 11.05
CA CYS A 71 -5.53 0.87 10.47
C CYS A 71 -4.42 -0.13 10.82
N ASP A 72 -3.36 0.29 11.51
CA ASP A 72 -2.15 -0.48 11.80
C ASP A 72 -1.40 -0.99 10.55
N ALA A 73 -1.71 -0.46 9.37
CA ALA A 73 -1.06 -0.85 8.12
C ALA A 73 0.40 -0.37 8.07
N TYR A 74 1.25 -1.08 7.33
CA TYR A 74 2.64 -0.68 7.14
C TYR A 74 2.74 0.55 6.24
N VAL A 75 3.43 1.58 6.75
CA VAL A 75 3.66 2.85 6.06
C VAL A 75 5.10 3.29 6.28
N PRO A 76 5.93 3.41 5.23
CA PRO A 76 7.31 3.83 5.37
C PRO A 76 7.42 5.31 5.77
N PRO A 77 8.56 5.75 6.34
CA PRO A 77 8.77 7.15 6.69
C PRO A 77 8.58 8.10 5.49
N GLY A 78 7.78 9.14 5.64
CA GLY A 78 7.50 10.12 4.59
C GLY A 78 6.31 9.80 3.70
N MET A 79 5.54 8.74 4.01
CA MET A 79 4.35 8.34 3.26
C MET A 79 3.07 8.31 4.11
N LEU A 80 3.13 8.72 5.38
CA LEU A 80 1.95 8.69 6.27
C LEU A 80 0.87 9.65 5.80
N TYR A 81 1.25 10.85 5.34
CA TYR A 81 0.28 11.81 4.84
C TYR A 81 -0.49 11.27 3.62
N SER A 82 0.23 10.76 2.62
CA SER A 82 -0.38 10.19 1.41
C SER A 82 -1.25 8.98 1.75
N HIS A 83 -0.80 8.11 2.65
CA HIS A 83 -1.61 6.98 3.10
C HIS A 83 -2.94 7.43 3.72
N TRP A 84 -2.93 8.44 4.59
CA TRP A 84 -4.15 8.96 5.19
C TRP A 84 -5.08 9.59 4.16
N SER A 85 -4.53 10.36 3.21
CA SER A 85 -5.31 10.94 2.12
C SER A 85 -5.99 9.89 1.24
N ASP A 86 -5.33 8.76 0.99
CA ASP A 86 -5.81 7.73 0.05
C ASP A 86 -6.66 6.63 0.72
N ALA A 87 -6.41 6.33 1.99
CA ALA A 87 -7.00 5.17 2.69
C ALA A 87 -8.02 5.56 3.77
N HIS A 88 -8.04 6.82 4.21
CA HIS A 88 -8.88 7.33 5.29
C HIS A 88 -9.67 8.57 4.83
N GLU A 89 -10.29 8.49 3.65
CA GLU A 89 -11.12 9.57 3.07
C GLU A 89 -12.37 9.88 3.90
N ASP A 90 -12.84 8.90 4.67
CA ASP A 90 -14.06 8.96 5.48
C ASP A 90 -13.82 9.51 6.90
N LEU A 91 -12.56 9.75 7.27
CA LEU A 91 -12.19 10.27 8.57
C LEU A 91 -11.89 11.77 8.50
N THR A 92 -12.32 12.51 9.50
CA THR A 92 -11.83 13.87 9.73
C THR A 92 -10.53 13.78 10.52
N TRP A 93 -9.41 14.19 9.91
CA TRP A 93 -8.09 14.13 10.54
C TRP A 93 -7.34 15.46 10.43
N ASN A 94 -6.39 15.66 11.35
CA ASN A 94 -5.52 16.84 11.34
C ASN A 94 -4.37 16.61 10.36
N ASP A 95 -4.53 17.15 9.16
CA ASP A 95 -3.59 17.04 8.05
C ASP A 95 -2.20 17.61 8.38
N HIS A 96 -2.16 18.73 9.09
CA HIS A 96 -0.92 19.36 9.55
C HIS A 96 -0.20 18.49 10.58
N ALA A 97 -0.92 17.86 11.52
CA ALA A 97 -0.33 16.99 12.52
C ALA A 97 0.29 15.73 11.88
N VAL A 98 -0.41 15.10 10.95
CA VAL A 98 0.12 13.93 10.23
C VAL A 98 1.31 14.31 9.35
N ALA A 99 1.27 15.44 8.64
CA ALA A 99 2.41 15.95 7.87
C ALA A 99 3.64 16.23 8.76
N HIS A 100 3.40 16.76 9.97
CA HIS A 100 4.46 16.95 10.96
C HIS A 100 5.05 15.62 11.43
N THR A 101 4.21 14.64 11.80
CA THR A 101 4.66 13.29 12.16
C THR A 101 5.48 12.65 11.04
N ASP A 102 5.05 12.79 9.80
CA ASP A 102 5.76 12.24 8.65
C ASP A 102 7.14 12.88 8.48
N SER A 103 7.22 14.21 8.66
CA SER A 103 8.49 14.96 8.65
C SER A 103 9.43 14.53 9.77
N VAL A 104 8.90 14.30 10.98
CA VAL A 104 9.66 13.77 12.13
C VAL A 104 10.16 12.36 11.84
N ASN A 105 9.31 11.48 11.31
CA ASN A 105 9.68 10.13 10.95
C ASN A 105 10.82 10.12 9.91
N VAL A 106 10.75 10.98 8.89
CA VAL A 106 11.85 11.11 7.91
C VAL A 106 13.13 11.61 8.56
N ARG A 107 13.05 12.63 9.43
CA ARG A 107 14.22 13.15 10.16
C ARG A 107 14.87 12.06 11.00
N ASP A 108 14.07 11.25 11.70
CA ASP A 108 14.54 10.25 12.67
C ASP A 108 14.80 8.87 12.04
N ALA A 109 14.46 8.67 10.75
CA ALA A 109 14.73 7.45 10.02
C ALA A 109 16.23 7.12 9.93
N MET A 110 16.55 5.88 9.59
CA MET A 110 17.92 5.43 9.35
C MET A 110 18.57 6.25 8.21
N PRO A 111 19.90 6.49 8.24
CA PRO A 111 20.58 7.30 7.23
C PRO A 111 20.32 6.83 5.79
N TRP A 112 20.33 5.51 5.55
CA TRP A 112 20.07 4.92 4.23
C TRP A 112 18.66 5.22 3.70
N VAL A 113 17.69 5.44 4.61
CA VAL A 113 16.31 5.82 4.26
C VAL A 113 16.27 7.28 3.86
N ARG A 114 16.90 8.17 4.65
CA ARG A 114 16.97 9.61 4.34
C ARG A 114 17.65 9.87 3.01
N GLU A 115 18.80 9.24 2.78
CA GLU A 115 19.54 9.32 1.52
C GLU A 115 18.69 8.85 0.32
N ALA A 116 17.95 7.76 0.48
CA ALA A 116 17.04 7.27 -0.56
C ALA A 116 15.88 8.24 -0.85
N ILE A 117 15.32 8.88 0.18
CA ILE A 117 14.27 9.90 0.03
C ILE A 117 14.82 11.14 -0.68
N GLU A 118 15.97 11.65 -0.26
CA GLU A 118 16.64 12.80 -0.87
C GLU A 118 16.95 12.55 -2.34
N LYS A 119 17.47 11.36 -2.66
CA LYS A 119 17.75 10.96 -4.04
C LYS A 119 16.48 10.92 -4.90
N ARG A 120 15.36 10.43 -4.37
CA ARG A 120 14.06 10.45 -5.08
C ARG A 120 13.58 11.88 -5.32
N ARG A 121 13.69 12.76 -4.32
CA ARG A 121 13.29 14.18 -4.43
C ARG A 121 14.15 14.95 -5.44
N ALA A 122 15.43 14.65 -5.53
CA ALA A 122 16.35 15.28 -6.48
C ALA A 122 16.16 14.80 -7.93
N ALA A 123 15.40 13.71 -8.15
CA ALA A 123 15.13 13.14 -9.46
C ALA A 123 13.78 13.60 -10.06
N LEU A 124 13.02 14.43 -9.34
CA LEU A 124 11.77 15.05 -9.76
C LEU A 124 12.03 16.47 -10.29
#